data_AF-A0A668W2J5-F1
#
_entry.id   AF-A0A668W2J5-F1
#
_cell.length_a   1.000
_cell.length_b   1.000
_cell.length_c   1.000
_cell.angle_alpha   90.00
_cell.angle_beta   90.00
_cell.angle_gamma   90.00
#
_symmetry.space_group_name_H-M   'P 1'
#
loop_
_entity.id
_entity.type
_entity.pdbx_description
1 polymer ?
#
loop_
_entity_poly.entity_id
_entity_poly.type
_entity_poly.pdbx_seq_one_letter_code
_entity_poly.pdbx_strand_id
1 'polypeptide(L)'
;IRKERLNVQYFWKDTHKLANTTGKKLEIKSPLTVYSLYTFFCRETVSNVESEGDTNFQKSTGALISDKDRELETLRNEIAVLRGENAMAKTLQSAVETLERDKAQLQSRVHSLEQRLMGAQALEEGDKELPPSDMCDFLHQINFLNSVIVDLQRKNEELKIKLKKLALSEFNGNDGTDGFDEGISKREKKATPRLFCDICDCFDLHDTEDCPTQAQSPDSVPHTTYHGNPAVERPYCDICEAFGHATESCNDDQTF
;
A
#
# COMPACT_ATOMS: atom_id res chain seq x y z
N ILE A 1 -87.78 -20.57 40.76
CA ILE A 1 -89.26 -20.46 40.79
C ILE A 1 -89.81 -19.24 41.55
N ARG A 2 -89.56 -19.02 42.87
CA ARG A 2 -90.13 -17.84 43.58
C ARG A 2 -89.38 -16.51 43.32
N LYS A 3 -88.07 -16.54 43.06
CA LYS A 3 -87.26 -15.36 42.71
C LYS A 3 -87.48 -14.86 41.28
N GLU A 4 -87.77 -15.75 40.32
CA GLU A 4 -88.02 -15.37 38.91
C GLU A 4 -89.35 -14.62 38.73
N ARG A 5 -90.40 -14.96 39.51
CA ARG A 5 -91.69 -14.26 39.44
C ARG A 5 -91.62 -12.80 39.89
N LEU A 6 -90.72 -12.47 40.83
CA LEU A 6 -90.52 -11.09 41.28
C LEU A 6 -89.89 -10.23 40.17
N ASN A 7 -88.91 -10.77 39.44
CA ASN A 7 -88.20 -10.03 38.38
C ASN A 7 -89.12 -9.63 37.20
N VAL A 8 -90.04 -10.51 36.82
CA VAL A 8 -91.02 -10.24 35.74
C VAL A 8 -91.99 -9.11 36.14
N GLN A 9 -92.33 -9.02 37.43
CA GLN A 9 -93.27 -8.02 37.93
C GLN A 9 -92.65 -6.61 38.05
N TYR A 10 -91.34 -6.53 38.34
CA TYR A 10 -90.59 -5.27 38.31
C TYR A 10 -90.39 -4.76 36.88
N PHE A 11 -90.06 -5.65 35.94
CA PHE A 11 -89.85 -5.30 34.53
C PHE A 11 -91.12 -4.72 33.86
N TRP A 12 -92.30 -5.24 34.23
CA TRP A 12 -93.57 -4.73 33.71
C TRP A 12 -93.93 -3.34 34.25
N LYS A 13 -93.46 -2.98 35.46
CA LYS A 13 -93.65 -1.63 36.03
C LYS A 13 -92.76 -0.59 35.35
N ASP A 14 -91.53 -0.95 35.02
CA ASP A 14 -90.58 -0.01 34.39
C ASP A 14 -90.88 0.25 32.91
N THR A 15 -91.33 -0.78 32.18
CA THR A 15 -91.78 -0.65 30.78
C THR A 15 -93.03 0.21 30.64
N HIS A 16 -93.97 0.13 31.59
CA HIS A 16 -95.15 1.01 31.61
C HIS A 16 -94.81 2.47 31.95
N LYS A 17 -93.75 2.71 32.73
CA LYS A 17 -93.30 4.05 33.10
C LYS A 17 -92.61 4.78 31.93
N LEU A 18 -91.91 4.03 31.06
CA LEU A 18 -91.23 4.56 29.86
C LEU A 18 -92.21 4.89 28.71
N ALA A 19 -93.34 4.19 28.63
CA ALA A 19 -94.37 4.42 27.61
C ALA A 19 -95.15 5.74 27.82
N ASN A 20 -95.23 6.24 29.06
CA ASN A 20 -95.97 7.47 29.39
C ASN A 20 -95.20 8.77 29.09
N THR A 21 -93.88 8.71 28.88
CA THR A 21 -93.04 9.90 28.61
C THR A 21 -92.86 10.20 27.12
N THR A 22 -93.19 9.26 26.23
CA THR A 22 -92.98 9.41 24.77
C THR A 22 -94.25 9.66 23.96
N GLY A 23 -95.42 9.78 24.61
CA GLY A 23 -96.69 10.16 23.95
C GLY A 23 -97.16 9.20 22.84
N LYS A 24 -96.50 8.06 22.65
CA LYS A 24 -96.85 7.05 21.65
C LYS A 24 -97.65 5.96 22.33
N LYS A 25 -98.97 6.00 22.18
CA LYS A 25 -99.85 4.88 22.49
C LYS A 25 -99.55 3.75 21.50
N LEU A 26 -98.59 2.89 21.85
CA LEU A 26 -98.34 1.65 21.12
C LEU A 26 -99.53 0.73 21.37
N GLU A 27 -100.36 0.57 20.35
CA GLU A 27 -101.49 -0.37 20.35
C GLU A 27 -100.93 -1.80 20.29
N ILE A 28 -100.56 -2.34 21.44
CA ILE A 28 -100.04 -3.70 21.58
C ILE A 28 -101.21 -4.68 21.41
N LYS A 29 -101.39 -5.21 20.20
CA LYS A 29 -102.52 -6.10 19.87
C LYS A 29 -102.43 -7.52 20.42
N SER A 30 -101.37 -7.93 21.12
CA SER A 30 -101.38 -9.14 21.96
C SER A 30 -100.13 -9.25 22.83
N PRO A 31 -100.16 -9.95 23.97
CA PRO A 31 -98.95 -10.30 24.75
C PRO A 31 -97.92 -11.11 23.93
N LEU A 32 -98.37 -11.82 22.90
CA LEU A 32 -97.56 -12.65 22.02
C LEU A 32 -96.59 -11.83 21.15
N THR A 33 -96.98 -10.62 20.72
CA THR A 33 -96.11 -9.75 19.90
C THR A 33 -94.96 -9.14 20.70
N VAL A 34 -95.16 -8.84 21.98
CA VAL A 34 -94.08 -8.32 22.86
C VAL A 34 -93.05 -9.41 23.17
N TYR A 35 -93.54 -10.62 23.49
CA TYR A 35 -92.66 -11.77 23.74
C TYR A 35 -91.85 -12.13 22.48
N SER A 36 -92.49 -12.12 21.31
CA SER A 36 -91.81 -12.37 20.03
C SER A 36 -90.70 -11.35 19.74
N LEU A 37 -90.95 -10.04 19.90
CA LEU A 37 -89.94 -9.01 19.70
C LEU A 37 -88.80 -9.07 20.72
N TYR A 38 -89.11 -9.38 21.99
CA TYR A 38 -88.09 -9.58 23.03
C TYR A 38 -87.21 -10.79 22.71
N THR A 39 -87.79 -11.93 22.32
CA THR A 39 -87.03 -13.12 21.92
C THR A 39 -86.17 -12.89 20.69
N PHE A 40 -86.66 -12.11 19.72
CA PHE A 40 -85.91 -11.75 18.52
C PHE A 40 -84.71 -10.86 18.87
N PHE A 41 -84.92 -9.80 19.66
CA PHE A 41 -83.84 -8.90 20.07
C PHE A 41 -82.80 -9.58 20.96
N CYS A 42 -83.23 -10.44 21.90
CA CYS A 42 -82.30 -11.26 22.69
C CYS A 42 -81.50 -12.23 21.83
N ARG A 43 -82.14 -12.84 20.82
CA ARG A 43 -81.45 -13.78 19.92
C ARG A 43 -80.45 -13.08 19.01
N GLU A 44 -80.79 -11.90 18.50
CA GLU A 44 -79.90 -11.12 17.62
C GLU A 44 -78.73 -10.50 18.38
N THR A 45 -78.96 -9.98 19.58
CA THR A 45 -77.85 -9.46 20.43
C THR A 45 -76.92 -10.56 20.92
N VAL A 46 -77.42 -11.74 21.29
CA VAL A 46 -76.59 -12.91 21.64
C VAL A 46 -75.79 -13.39 20.42
N SER A 47 -76.42 -13.52 19.25
CA SER A 47 -75.74 -13.95 18.03
C SER A 47 -74.64 -12.98 17.58
N ASN A 48 -74.83 -11.67 17.78
CA ASN A 48 -73.84 -10.67 17.40
C ASN A 48 -72.66 -10.62 18.40
N VAL A 49 -72.92 -10.77 19.70
CA VAL A 49 -71.88 -10.85 20.74
C VAL A 49 -71.05 -12.13 20.62
N GLU A 50 -71.66 -13.27 20.30
CA GLU A 50 -70.95 -14.52 20.01
C GLU A 50 -70.05 -14.37 18.78
N SER A 51 -70.55 -13.78 17.70
CA SER A 51 -69.77 -13.54 16.47
C SER A 51 -68.62 -12.54 16.66
N GLU A 52 -68.82 -11.46 17.41
CA GLU A 52 -67.77 -10.47 17.69
C GLU A 52 -66.71 -11.02 18.66
N GLY A 53 -67.11 -11.83 19.64
CA GLY A 53 -66.21 -12.50 20.57
C GLY A 53 -65.32 -13.54 19.88
N ASP A 54 -65.92 -14.38 19.02
CA ASP A 54 -65.20 -15.40 18.27
C ASP A 54 -64.23 -14.80 17.24
N THR A 55 -64.64 -13.74 16.54
CA THR A 55 -63.77 -13.05 15.56
C THR A 55 -62.61 -12.33 16.24
N ASN A 56 -62.82 -11.71 17.40
CA ASN A 56 -61.74 -11.05 18.16
C ASN A 56 -60.78 -12.09 18.77
N PHE A 57 -61.30 -13.20 19.29
CA PHE A 57 -60.48 -14.32 19.77
C PHE A 57 -59.65 -14.93 18.63
N GLN A 58 -60.26 -15.22 17.47
CA GLN A 58 -59.56 -15.70 16.28
C GLN A 58 -58.46 -14.74 15.82
N LYS A 59 -58.75 -13.42 15.85
CA LYS A 59 -57.78 -12.39 15.45
C LYS A 59 -56.61 -12.29 16.44
N SER A 60 -56.88 -12.40 17.73
CA SER A 60 -55.85 -12.45 18.79
C SER A 60 -54.98 -13.70 18.66
N THR A 61 -55.58 -14.88 18.45
CA THR A 61 -54.82 -16.11 18.22
C THR A 61 -54.04 -16.07 16.90
N GLY A 62 -54.59 -15.46 15.84
CA GLY A 62 -53.90 -15.30 14.56
C GLY A 62 -52.68 -14.39 14.67
N ALA A 63 -52.79 -13.29 15.42
CA ALA A 63 -51.65 -12.40 15.71
C ALA A 63 -50.56 -13.14 16.52
N LEU A 64 -50.95 -13.88 17.55
CA LEU A 64 -50.02 -14.68 18.36
C LEU A 64 -49.31 -15.76 17.52
N ILE A 65 -50.03 -16.43 16.63
CA ILE A 65 -49.47 -17.44 15.71
C ILE A 65 -48.48 -16.78 14.76
N SER A 66 -48.83 -15.64 14.16
CA SER A 66 -47.94 -14.90 13.26
C SER A 66 -46.67 -14.44 13.97
N ASP A 67 -46.75 -14.00 15.22
CA ASP A 67 -45.58 -13.62 16.02
C ASP A 67 -44.68 -14.83 16.29
N LYS A 68 -45.28 -15.99 16.60
CA LYS A 68 -44.55 -17.25 16.80
C LYS A 68 -43.91 -17.76 15.51
N ASP A 69 -44.58 -17.64 14.38
CA ASP A 69 -44.03 -18.00 13.06
C ASP A 69 -42.83 -17.11 12.72
N ARG A 70 -42.91 -15.80 13.01
CA ARG A 70 -41.79 -14.87 12.85
C ARG A 70 -40.60 -15.26 13.74
N GLU A 71 -40.85 -15.57 15.01
CA GLU A 71 -39.83 -16.02 15.95
C GLU A 71 -39.16 -17.32 15.47
N LEU A 72 -39.94 -18.30 15.01
CA LEU A 72 -39.41 -19.55 14.44
C LEU A 72 -38.55 -19.29 13.21
N GLU A 73 -38.95 -18.37 12.33
CA GLU A 73 -38.16 -18.03 11.16
C GLU A 73 -36.85 -17.33 11.52
N THR A 74 -36.86 -16.46 12.54
CA THR A 74 -35.61 -15.87 13.05
C THR A 74 -34.66 -16.92 13.62
N LEU A 75 -35.16 -17.87 14.41
CA LEU A 75 -34.36 -18.95 14.97
C LEU A 75 -33.82 -19.90 13.88
N ARG A 76 -34.61 -20.18 12.83
CA ARG A 76 -34.15 -20.97 11.68
C ARG A 76 -32.99 -20.29 10.96
N ASN A 77 -33.09 -18.99 10.73
CA ASN A 77 -32.03 -18.21 10.09
C ASN A 77 -30.77 -18.19 10.96
N GLU A 78 -30.90 -18.01 12.27
CA GLU A 78 -29.76 -18.07 13.19
C GLU A 78 -29.09 -19.45 13.18
N ILE A 79 -29.87 -20.54 13.21
CA ILE A 79 -29.34 -21.91 13.09
C ILE A 79 -28.60 -22.10 11.76
N ALA A 80 -29.10 -21.54 10.65
CA ALA A 80 -28.44 -21.62 9.36
C ALA A 80 -27.08 -20.90 9.37
N VAL A 81 -27.02 -19.70 9.96
CA VAL A 81 -25.77 -18.93 10.13
C VAL A 81 -24.79 -19.68 11.01
N LEU A 82 -25.22 -20.13 12.20
CA LEU A 82 -24.38 -20.88 13.14
C LEU A 82 -23.83 -22.18 12.51
N ARG A 83 -24.59 -22.85 11.64
CA ARG A 83 -24.10 -24.02 10.90
C ARG A 83 -23.03 -23.64 9.88
N GLY A 84 -23.19 -22.51 9.18
CA GLY A 84 -22.17 -21.97 8.28
C GLY A 84 -20.88 -21.61 9.03
N GLU A 85 -21.01 -20.90 10.15
CA GLU A 85 -19.88 -20.55 11.02
C GLU A 85 -19.19 -21.80 11.59
N ASN A 86 -19.94 -22.81 12.01
CA ASN A 86 -19.38 -24.08 12.49
C ASN A 86 -18.61 -24.82 11.39
N ALA A 87 -19.12 -24.81 10.15
CA ALA A 87 -18.40 -25.40 9.01
C ALA A 87 -17.08 -24.65 8.75
N MET A 88 -17.10 -23.31 8.76
CA MET A 88 -15.88 -22.50 8.63
C MET A 88 -14.90 -22.76 9.78
N ALA A 89 -15.39 -22.82 11.01
CA ALA A 89 -14.57 -23.12 12.19
C ALA A 89 -13.88 -24.49 12.08
N LYS A 90 -14.58 -25.51 11.57
CA LYS A 90 -13.98 -26.84 11.31
C LYS A 90 -12.90 -26.78 10.23
N THR A 91 -13.13 -26.05 9.15
CA THR A 91 -12.10 -25.86 8.11
C THR A 91 -10.87 -25.15 8.66
N LEU A 92 -11.05 -24.09 9.46
CA LEU A 92 -9.97 -23.39 10.13
C LEU A 92 -9.23 -24.30 11.12
N GLN A 93 -9.95 -25.10 11.89
CA GLN A 93 -9.36 -26.07 12.82
C GLN A 93 -8.47 -27.08 12.07
N SER A 94 -8.95 -27.68 10.97
CA SER A 94 -8.13 -28.60 10.16
C SER A 94 -6.90 -27.92 9.52
N ALA A 95 -7.02 -26.64 9.16
CA ALA A 95 -5.89 -25.85 8.67
C ALA A 95 -4.85 -25.62 9.76
N VAL A 96 -5.27 -25.26 10.98
CA VAL A 96 -4.40 -25.10 12.14
C VAL A 96 -3.68 -26.41 12.48
N GLU A 97 -4.39 -27.52 12.56
CA GLU A 97 -3.79 -28.84 12.80
C GLU A 97 -2.73 -29.20 11.73
N THR A 98 -2.93 -28.75 10.49
CA THR A 98 -1.96 -28.95 9.41
C THR A 98 -0.73 -28.09 9.59
N LEU A 99 -0.92 -26.80 9.89
CA LEU A 99 0.19 -25.89 10.17
C LEU A 99 1.00 -26.31 11.40
N GLU A 100 0.35 -26.85 12.43
CA GLU A 100 1.04 -27.38 13.62
C GLU A 100 1.92 -28.59 13.29
N ARG A 101 1.43 -29.51 12.45
CA ARG A 101 2.23 -30.64 11.94
C ARG A 101 3.42 -30.16 11.11
N ASP A 102 3.20 -29.22 10.19
CA ASP A 102 4.26 -28.68 9.34
C ASP A 102 5.32 -27.94 10.17
N LYS A 103 4.88 -27.16 11.18
CA LYS A 103 5.77 -26.52 12.14
C LYS A 103 6.65 -27.53 12.87
N ALA A 104 6.07 -28.62 13.38
CA ALA A 104 6.83 -29.66 14.08
C ALA A 104 7.85 -30.35 13.15
N GLN A 105 7.46 -30.63 11.89
CA GLN A 105 8.37 -31.18 10.89
C GLN A 105 9.52 -30.23 10.56
N LEU A 106 9.23 -28.94 10.36
CA LEU A 106 10.25 -27.93 10.11
C LEU A 106 11.20 -27.77 11.30
N GLN A 107 10.66 -27.75 12.53
CA GLN A 107 11.48 -27.70 13.74
C GLN A 107 12.42 -28.91 13.85
N SER A 108 11.95 -30.12 13.55
CA SER A 108 12.79 -31.32 13.52
C SER A 108 13.89 -31.23 12.45
N ARG A 109 13.57 -30.71 11.26
CA ARG A 109 14.56 -30.50 10.19
C ARG A 109 15.61 -29.47 10.57
N VAL A 110 15.19 -28.35 11.16
CA VAL A 110 16.11 -27.31 11.65
C VAL A 110 17.01 -27.90 12.71
N HIS A 111 16.47 -28.61 13.70
CA HIS A 111 17.28 -29.26 14.74
C HIS A 111 18.29 -30.26 14.16
N SER A 112 17.88 -31.07 13.17
CA SER A 112 18.78 -31.99 12.47
C SER A 112 19.89 -31.26 11.70
N LEU A 113 19.57 -30.14 11.04
CA LEU A 113 20.54 -29.32 10.33
C LEU A 113 21.51 -28.62 11.29
N GLU A 114 21.01 -28.07 12.39
CA GLU A 114 21.81 -27.48 13.47
C GLU A 114 22.77 -28.53 14.05
N GLN A 115 22.28 -29.73 14.35
CA GLN A 115 23.11 -30.83 14.85
C GLN A 115 24.18 -31.24 13.83
N ARG A 116 23.85 -31.28 12.54
CA ARG A 116 24.84 -31.55 11.47
C ARG A 116 25.86 -30.42 11.33
N LEU A 117 25.47 -29.17 11.54
CA LEU A 117 26.36 -28.02 11.44
C LEU A 117 27.32 -27.98 12.64
N MET A 118 26.81 -28.23 13.86
CA MET A 118 27.64 -28.43 15.05
C MET A 118 28.54 -29.67 14.91
N GLY A 119 28.02 -30.77 14.38
CA GLY A 119 28.79 -31.99 14.14
C GLY A 119 29.87 -31.82 13.05
N ALA A 120 29.60 -31.04 12.01
CA ALA A 120 30.60 -30.67 11.00
C ALA A 120 31.65 -29.72 11.57
N GLN A 121 31.27 -28.78 12.44
CA GLN A 121 32.23 -27.96 13.19
C GLN A 121 33.11 -28.83 14.11
N ALA A 122 32.53 -29.84 14.78
CA ALA A 122 33.27 -30.78 15.62
C ALA A 122 34.15 -31.77 14.83
N LEU A 123 33.81 -32.11 13.58
CA LEU A 123 34.63 -32.92 12.69
C LEU A 123 35.74 -32.10 12.00
N GLU A 124 35.50 -30.81 11.72
CA GLU A 124 36.54 -29.87 11.30
C GLU A 124 37.54 -29.58 12.46
N GLU A 125 37.08 -29.60 13.73
CA GLU A 125 37.97 -29.63 14.91
C GLU A 125 38.64 -31.01 15.15
N GLY A 126 38.07 -32.08 14.58
CA GLY A 126 38.46 -33.48 14.85
C GLY A 126 39.41 -34.14 13.84
N ASP A 127 39.71 -33.51 12.70
CA ASP A 127 40.69 -34.04 11.73
C ASP A 127 41.72 -32.99 11.23
N LYS A 128 41.79 -31.85 11.93
CA LYS A 128 42.99 -31.01 12.02
C LYS A 128 43.06 -30.49 13.45
N GLU A 129 43.78 -31.19 14.32
CA GLU A 129 44.13 -30.63 15.63
C GLU A 129 44.94 -29.34 15.44
N LEU A 130 44.25 -28.20 15.48
CA LEU A 130 44.81 -26.94 15.90
C LEU A 130 44.24 -26.66 17.30
N PRO A 131 45.08 -26.45 18.31
CA PRO A 131 44.65 -26.34 19.71
C PRO A 131 43.59 -25.23 19.89
N PRO A 132 42.68 -25.35 20.88
CA PRO A 132 41.60 -24.38 21.15
C PRO A 132 42.08 -22.94 21.40
N SER A 133 43.39 -22.72 21.62
CA SER A 133 44.02 -21.40 21.62
C SER A 133 43.96 -20.74 20.23
N ASP A 134 44.23 -21.50 19.18
CA ASP A 134 44.39 -20.98 17.83
C ASP A 134 43.04 -20.56 17.24
N MET A 135 41.95 -21.28 17.54
CA MET A 135 40.59 -20.88 17.15
C MET A 135 40.16 -19.55 17.79
N CYS A 136 40.55 -19.35 19.06
CA CYS A 136 40.35 -18.07 19.74
C CYS A 136 41.14 -16.95 19.03
N ASP A 137 42.40 -17.21 18.68
CA ASP A 137 43.26 -16.26 17.97
C ASP A 137 42.74 -15.95 16.55
N PHE A 138 42.21 -16.94 15.84
CA PHE A 138 41.56 -16.75 14.53
C PHE A 138 40.29 -15.90 14.65
N LEU A 139 39.45 -16.13 15.66
CA LEU A 139 38.26 -15.30 15.90
C LEU A 139 38.64 -13.86 16.27
N HIS A 140 39.69 -13.66 17.08
CA HIS A 140 40.23 -12.34 17.38
C HIS A 140 40.80 -11.65 16.13
N GLN A 141 41.51 -12.39 15.27
CA GLN A 141 42.02 -11.89 14.01
C GLN A 141 40.89 -11.48 13.06
N ILE A 142 39.82 -12.28 12.96
CA ILE A 142 38.63 -11.96 12.16
C ILE A 142 37.97 -10.68 12.69
N ASN A 143 37.81 -10.54 14.00
CA ASN A 143 37.20 -9.35 14.59
C ASN A 143 38.05 -8.09 14.37
N PHE A 144 39.38 -8.21 14.51
CA PHE A 144 40.31 -7.13 14.19
C PHE A 144 40.22 -6.71 12.72
N LEU A 145 40.21 -7.68 11.79
CA LEU A 145 40.07 -7.41 10.37
C LEU A 145 38.74 -6.72 10.05
N ASN A 146 37.63 -7.17 10.65
CA ASN A 146 36.33 -6.52 10.48
C ASN A 146 36.35 -5.06 10.97
N SER A 147 37.02 -4.78 12.09
CA SER A 147 37.20 -3.40 12.59
C SER A 147 37.99 -2.54 11.59
N VAL A 148 39.11 -3.06 11.08
CA VAL A 148 39.94 -2.36 10.07
C VAL A 148 39.17 -2.14 8.77
N ILE A 149 38.37 -3.12 8.33
CA ILE A 149 37.55 -3.00 7.12
C ILE A 149 36.52 -1.87 7.28
N VAL A 150 35.83 -1.79 8.42
CA VAL A 150 34.86 -0.72 8.71
C VAL A 150 35.55 0.64 8.74
N ASP A 151 36.72 0.75 9.37
CA ASP A 151 37.48 2.00 9.43
C ASP A 151 37.98 2.45 8.04
N LEU A 152 38.44 1.51 7.22
CA LEU A 152 38.87 1.78 5.86
C LEU A 152 37.72 2.19 4.95
N GLN A 153 36.55 1.53 5.07
CA GLN A 153 35.34 1.91 4.34
C GLN A 153 34.92 3.34 4.69
N ARG A 154 34.84 3.66 5.99
CA ARG A 154 34.54 5.01 6.48
C ARG A 154 35.50 6.06 5.94
N LYS A 155 36.81 5.79 6.00
CA LYS A 155 37.84 6.69 5.43
C LYS A 155 37.68 6.86 3.93
N ASN A 156 37.34 5.80 3.21
CA ASN A 156 37.12 5.84 1.78
C ASN A 156 35.88 6.68 1.43
N GLU A 157 34.79 6.55 2.19
CA GLU A 157 33.63 7.43 2.08
C GLU A 157 33.96 8.89 2.39
N GLU A 158 34.73 9.16 3.44
CA GLU A 158 35.17 10.50 3.79
C GLU A 158 36.03 11.12 2.68
N LEU A 159 36.96 10.36 2.10
CA LEU A 159 37.77 10.78 0.97
C LEU A 159 36.92 11.04 -0.28
N LYS A 160 35.93 10.18 -0.56
CA LYS A 160 34.96 10.41 -1.66
C LYS A 160 34.17 11.70 -1.45
N ILE A 161 33.75 12.00 -0.22
CA ILE A 161 33.06 13.26 0.11
C ILE A 161 34.01 14.46 -0.09
N LYS A 162 35.25 14.38 0.38
CA LYS A 162 36.26 15.45 0.18
C LYS A 162 36.54 15.70 -1.30
N LEU A 163 36.67 14.64 -2.10
CA LEU A 163 36.87 14.75 -3.54
C LEU A 163 35.67 15.41 -4.23
N LYS A 164 34.45 15.01 -3.87
CA LYS A 164 33.23 15.70 -4.34
C LYS A 164 33.22 17.17 -3.93
N LYS A 165 33.61 17.49 -2.69
CA LYS A 165 33.66 18.89 -2.21
C LYS A 165 34.71 19.71 -2.96
N LEU A 166 35.88 19.15 -3.27
CA LEU A 166 36.91 19.81 -4.07
C LEU A 166 36.44 20.02 -5.51
N ALA A 167 35.86 19.00 -6.15
CA ALA A 167 35.29 19.13 -7.48
C ALA A 167 34.18 20.20 -7.53
N LEU A 168 33.29 20.22 -6.53
CA LEU A 168 32.28 21.27 -6.41
C LEU A 168 32.90 22.64 -6.12
N SER A 169 33.99 22.72 -5.37
CA SER A 169 34.71 23.97 -5.10
C SER A 169 35.50 24.49 -6.30
N GLU A 170 35.89 23.64 -7.24
CA GLU A 170 36.51 24.02 -8.52
C GLU A 170 35.47 24.54 -9.52
N PHE A 171 34.23 24.02 -9.47
CA PHE A 171 33.11 24.48 -10.30
C PHE A 171 32.30 25.65 -9.69
N ASN A 172 32.31 25.84 -8.36
CA ASN A 172 31.60 26.93 -7.68
C ASN A 172 32.43 28.22 -7.65
N GLY A 173 32.90 28.64 -8.82
CA GLY A 173 33.27 30.03 -9.05
C GLY A 173 31.98 30.84 -9.26
N ASN A 174 31.66 31.71 -8.30
CA ASN A 174 30.60 32.73 -8.32
C ASN A 174 29.18 32.27 -7.92
N ASP A 175 28.86 32.37 -6.63
CA ASP A 175 27.69 33.11 -6.10
C ASP A 175 27.91 33.19 -4.57
N GLY A 176 28.20 34.35 -3.96
CA GLY A 176 27.16 35.30 -3.60
C GLY A 176 26.56 34.93 -2.25
N THR A 177 26.86 35.75 -1.23
CA THR A 177 26.19 35.86 0.09
C THR A 177 26.64 34.99 1.27
N ASP A 178 27.20 35.74 2.24
CA ASP A 178 26.93 35.71 3.68
C ASP A 178 27.66 34.72 4.59
N GLY A 179 28.78 35.23 5.11
CA GLY A 179 28.86 35.58 6.53
C GLY A 179 29.04 34.42 7.51
N PHE A 180 30.28 34.08 7.82
CA PHE A 180 30.71 33.94 9.21
C PHE A 180 32.22 34.18 9.32
N ASP A 181 32.53 35.19 10.13
CA ASP A 181 33.86 35.63 10.56
C ASP A 181 34.44 34.63 11.55
N GLU A 182 35.64 34.10 11.29
CA GLU A 182 36.63 33.81 12.32
C GLU A 182 38.01 33.54 11.65
N GLY A 183 38.96 34.45 11.91
CA GLY A 183 40.36 34.07 12.15
C GLY A 183 41.22 33.56 10.99
N ILE A 184 41.76 34.50 10.21
CA ILE A 184 43.16 34.51 9.71
C ILE A 184 43.71 33.18 9.17
N SER A 185 43.71 33.03 7.84
CA SER A 185 44.88 32.55 7.10
C SER A 185 44.81 33.01 5.66
N LYS A 186 45.82 33.79 5.27
CA LYS A 186 46.15 34.31 3.94
C LYS A 186 45.37 33.64 2.80
N ARG A 187 44.30 34.28 2.31
CA ARG A 187 43.79 34.02 0.95
C ARG A 187 44.89 34.48 0.00
N GLU A 188 45.68 33.54 -0.47
CA GLU A 188 46.41 33.67 -1.73
C GLU A 188 45.39 34.10 -2.77
N LYS A 189 45.42 35.38 -3.13
CA LYS A 189 44.75 35.85 -4.34
C LYS A 189 45.35 34.98 -5.44
N LYS A 190 44.57 34.06 -6.01
CA LYS A 190 44.97 33.27 -7.17
C LYS A 190 45.53 34.27 -8.17
N ALA A 191 46.85 34.29 -8.34
CA ALA A 191 47.49 35.21 -9.25
C ALA A 191 46.89 34.92 -10.63
N THR A 192 46.47 35.96 -11.34
CA THR A 192 46.04 35.82 -12.73
C THR A 192 47.13 35.06 -13.48
N PRO A 193 46.79 34.03 -14.28
CA PRO A 193 47.77 33.29 -15.07
C PRO A 193 48.67 34.28 -15.81
N ARG A 194 49.99 34.17 -15.63
CA ARG A 194 50.95 35.05 -16.31
C ARG A 194 50.87 34.76 -17.80
N LEU A 195 50.69 35.81 -18.60
CA LEU A 195 50.74 35.69 -20.06
C LEU A 195 52.20 35.48 -20.44
N PHE A 196 52.50 34.52 -21.31
CA PHE A 196 53.85 34.27 -21.81
C PHE A 196 53.75 33.98 -23.29
N CYS A 197 54.44 34.78 -24.09
CA CYS A 197 54.54 34.55 -25.51
C CYS A 197 55.83 33.79 -25.80
N ASP A 198 55.69 32.55 -26.26
CA ASP A 198 56.77 31.64 -26.66
C ASP A 198 57.45 32.03 -27.98
N ILE A 199 56.89 32.99 -28.72
CA ILE A 199 57.47 33.52 -29.96
C ILE A 199 58.53 34.59 -29.68
N CYS A 200 58.31 35.45 -28.69
CA CYS A 200 59.23 36.55 -28.31
C CYS A 200 59.99 36.30 -26.98
N ASP A 201 59.71 35.19 -26.30
CA ASP A 201 60.18 34.89 -24.94
C ASP A 201 59.91 36.02 -23.93
N CYS A 202 58.76 36.67 -24.04
CA CYS A 202 58.40 37.84 -23.24
C CYS A 202 57.19 37.57 -22.33
N PHE A 203 57.34 37.89 -21.04
CA PHE A 203 56.31 37.68 -20.01
C PHE A 203 55.40 38.91 -19.86
N ASP A 204 54.12 38.64 -19.58
CA ASP A 204 53.07 39.57 -19.14
C ASP A 204 52.75 40.73 -20.11
N LEU A 205 53.26 40.70 -21.35
CA LEU A 205 53.01 41.72 -22.37
C LEU A 205 51.87 41.35 -23.32
N HIS A 206 51.97 40.17 -23.95
CA HIS A 206 50.97 39.60 -24.86
C HIS A 206 51.00 38.08 -24.75
N ASP A 207 49.91 37.44 -25.16
CA ASP A 207 49.89 35.99 -25.36
C ASP A 207 50.46 35.64 -26.74
N THR A 208 50.81 34.38 -26.97
CA THR A 208 51.40 33.89 -28.23
C THR A 208 50.62 34.36 -29.47
N GLU A 209 49.28 34.34 -29.41
CA GLU A 209 48.40 34.70 -30.54
C GLU A 209 48.44 36.18 -30.94
N ASP A 210 48.86 37.06 -30.01
CA ASP A 210 48.93 38.52 -30.22
C ASP A 210 50.36 38.98 -30.52
N CYS A 211 51.28 38.05 -30.82
CA CYS A 211 52.67 38.40 -31.05
C CYS A 211 52.83 39.24 -32.33
N PRO A 212 53.35 40.47 -32.26
CA PRO A 212 53.53 41.32 -33.45
C PRO A 212 54.49 40.69 -34.47
N THR A 213 55.35 39.78 -34.03
CA THR A 213 56.24 38.97 -34.87
C THR A 213 55.48 37.92 -35.69
N GLN A 214 54.30 37.48 -35.24
CA GLN A 214 53.44 36.51 -35.93
C GLN A 214 52.76 37.12 -37.17
N ALA A 215 52.53 38.43 -37.19
CA ALA A 215 51.80 39.12 -38.27
C ALA A 215 52.68 39.71 -39.39
N GLN A 216 53.98 39.43 -39.43
CA GLN A 216 54.86 39.99 -40.48
C GLN A 216 55.63 38.92 -41.26
N SER A 217 54.97 38.33 -42.24
CA SER A 217 55.63 38.06 -43.53
C SER A 217 54.72 38.51 -44.69
N PRO A 218 54.94 39.72 -45.25
CA PRO A 218 54.22 40.18 -46.44
C PRO A 218 54.65 39.44 -47.74
N ASP A 219 55.50 38.41 -47.62
CA ASP A 219 56.07 37.64 -48.73
C ASP A 219 55.66 36.16 -48.72
N SER A 220 54.58 35.83 -47.99
CA SER A 220 53.98 34.50 -48.11
C SER A 220 53.27 34.38 -49.46
N VAL A 221 53.79 33.47 -50.28
CA VAL A 221 53.15 32.96 -51.50
C VAL A 221 51.66 32.75 -51.21
N PRO A 222 50.72 33.22 -52.05
CA PRO A 222 49.30 33.09 -51.78
C PRO A 222 49.01 31.65 -51.37
N HIS A 223 48.48 31.46 -50.17
CA HIS A 223 47.98 30.16 -49.72
C HIS A 223 47.10 29.62 -50.84
N THR A 224 47.36 28.38 -51.27
CA THR A 224 46.66 27.80 -52.41
C THR A 224 45.16 27.86 -52.11
N THR A 225 44.42 28.64 -52.88
CA THR A 225 42.95 28.81 -52.79
C THR A 225 42.21 27.57 -53.33
N TYR A 226 42.83 26.39 -53.24
CA TYR A 226 42.21 25.13 -53.57
C TYR A 226 41.18 24.79 -52.50
N HIS A 227 40.01 25.41 -52.61
CA HIS A 227 38.80 24.98 -51.95
C HIS A 227 38.31 23.71 -52.67
N GLY A 228 38.91 22.57 -52.33
CA GLY A 228 38.37 21.28 -52.73
C GLY A 228 36.90 21.21 -52.36
N ASN A 229 36.06 20.67 -53.24
CA ASN A 229 34.64 20.49 -52.96
C ASN A 229 34.51 19.67 -51.65
N PRO A 230 33.89 20.21 -50.57
CA PRO A 230 33.73 19.47 -49.31
C PRO A 230 32.98 18.14 -49.47
N ALA A 231 32.20 18.00 -50.55
CA ALA A 231 31.48 16.78 -50.88
C ALA A 231 32.32 15.72 -51.61
N VAL A 232 33.56 16.05 -52.04
CA VAL A 232 34.46 15.12 -52.72
C VAL A 232 35.64 14.86 -51.80
N GLU A 233 35.64 13.67 -51.19
CA GLU A 233 36.74 13.21 -50.36
C GLU A 233 38.03 13.15 -51.19
N ARG A 234 39.09 13.80 -50.70
CA ARG A 234 40.37 13.81 -51.40
C ARG A 234 40.96 12.40 -51.33
N PRO A 235 41.29 11.77 -52.47
CA PRO A 235 41.85 10.43 -52.47
C PRO A 235 43.18 10.42 -51.71
N TYR A 236 43.21 9.65 -50.63
CA TYR A 236 44.36 9.40 -49.76
C TYR A 236 44.72 7.92 -49.85
N CYS A 237 46.01 7.63 -49.85
CA CYS A 237 46.52 6.28 -49.87
C CYS A 237 47.11 5.93 -48.51
N ASP A 238 46.53 4.94 -47.85
CA ASP A 238 47.01 4.46 -46.54
C ASP A 238 48.29 3.61 -46.65
N ILE A 239 48.67 3.17 -47.86
CA ILE A 239 49.88 2.37 -48.09
C ILE A 239 51.13 3.26 -48.13
N CYS A 240 51.08 4.41 -48.81
CA CYS A 240 52.22 5.32 -48.94
C CYS A 240 52.03 6.67 -48.22
N GLU A 241 50.95 6.82 -47.46
CA GLU A 241 50.60 8.01 -46.68
C GLU A 241 50.56 9.31 -47.50
N ALA A 242 50.26 9.22 -48.80
CA ALA A 242 50.26 10.33 -49.73
C ALA A 242 48.86 10.63 -50.28
N PHE A 243 48.57 11.91 -50.48
CA PHE A 243 47.37 12.35 -51.19
C PHE A 243 47.58 12.33 -52.70
N GLY A 244 46.59 11.83 -53.46
CA GLY A 244 46.59 11.87 -54.93
C GLY A 244 46.10 10.60 -55.63
N HIS A 245 45.92 9.50 -54.89
CA HIS A 245 45.32 8.26 -55.37
C HIS A 245 44.69 7.52 -54.19
N ALA A 246 43.74 6.62 -54.46
CA ALA A 246 43.15 5.78 -53.42
C ALA A 246 44.06 4.57 -53.15
N THR A 247 44.00 4.03 -51.93
CA THR A 247 44.77 2.86 -51.49
C THR A 247 44.70 1.67 -52.47
N GLU A 248 43.54 1.45 -53.09
CA GLU A 248 43.29 0.40 -54.09
C GLU A 248 43.99 0.56 -55.44
N SER A 249 44.51 1.76 -55.73
CA SER A 249 45.27 2.09 -56.93
C SER A 249 46.76 2.33 -56.66
N CYS A 250 47.21 2.01 -55.45
CA CYS A 250 48.60 2.20 -55.05
C CYS A 250 49.51 1.17 -55.72
N ASN A 251 50.53 1.66 -56.41
CA ASN A 251 51.61 0.83 -56.93
C ASN A 251 52.72 0.77 -55.87
N ASP A 252 52.59 -0.16 -54.92
CA ASP A 252 53.48 -0.35 -53.76
C ASP A 252 54.84 -1.00 -54.13
N ASP A 253 55.10 -1.25 -55.41
CA ASP A 253 56.33 -1.90 -55.90
C ASP A 253 57.56 -0.96 -55.94
N GLN A 254 57.60 0.09 -55.12
CA GLN A 254 58.81 0.91 -54.93
C GLN A 254 59.42 0.68 -53.56
N THR A 255 60.01 -0.49 -53.37
CA THR A 255 61.09 -0.66 -52.38
C THR A 255 62.30 0.17 -52.79
N PHE A 256 62.72 1.09 -51.93
CA PHE A 256 64.09 1.62 -51.85
C PHE A 256 64.72 1.17 -50.53
#